data_AF-A9D842-F1
#
_entry.id   AF-A9D842-F1
#
_cell.length_a   1.000
_cell.length_b   1.000
_cell.length_c   1.000
_cell.angle_alpha   90.00
_cell.angle_beta   90.00
_cell.angle_gamma   90.00
#
_symmetry.space_group_name_H-M   'P 1'
#
loop_
_entity.id
_entity.type
_entity.pdbx_description
1 polymer ?
#
loop_
_entity_poly.entity_id
_entity_poly.type
_entity_poly.pdbx_seq_one_letter_code
_entity_poly.pdbx_strand_id
1 'polypeptide(L)'
;MKSISEALTRVNDNPDKLILGNTSADIQEAHATGKTAVFFQIQGADCVEDSIGSNLNQVDEFYAKGLRALQLTHHYGNKFSGGALDNDGVQGLNKPLTQAGKQLIAKLNDKRILVDVSHSSPQSALDTAKASNAPIVQSHGAVRAIVNHARCSPDEVIKAIADTGGLFGVFMMSFWLTNDKIPTTKHYIAHLKHVANVGGIDSVAIANDYPLIGQKKLLKLDNDNSEGVKQYLDWWHSLRAKNVLGYDIEPVHVVIPELNHIQRMDRIDSALAKSGFSGSDRDNIMGGNWQRVLKEVLG
;
A
#
# COMPACT_ATOMS: atom_id res chain seq x y z
N MET A 1 -14.56 14.30 -5.32
CA MET A 1 -15.87 14.09 -4.63
C MET A 1 -16.76 12.99 -5.22
N LYS A 2 -16.91 12.85 -6.54
CA LYS A 2 -17.81 11.83 -7.15
C LYS A 2 -17.50 10.39 -6.72
N SER A 3 -16.27 9.92 -6.96
CA SER A 3 -15.88 8.51 -6.72
C SER A 3 -16.08 8.04 -5.29
N ILE A 4 -15.68 8.82 -4.27
CA ILE A 4 -15.91 8.44 -2.86
C ILE A 4 -17.40 8.43 -2.50
N SER A 5 -18.22 9.28 -3.12
CA SER A 5 -19.67 9.27 -2.90
C SER A 5 -20.30 8.01 -3.49
N GLU A 6 -19.85 7.58 -4.67
CA GLU A 6 -20.28 6.31 -5.29
C GLU A 6 -19.82 5.09 -4.46
N ALA A 7 -18.62 5.14 -3.88
CA ALA A 7 -18.15 4.11 -2.95
C ALA A 7 -19.02 4.02 -1.70
N LEU A 8 -19.40 5.17 -1.12
CA LEU A 8 -20.31 5.26 0.02
C LEU A 8 -21.69 4.70 -0.30
N THR A 9 -22.26 5.06 -1.46
CA THR A 9 -23.52 4.49 -1.95
C THR A 9 -23.43 2.97 -2.06
N ARG A 10 -22.35 2.42 -2.64
CA ARG A 10 -22.18 0.97 -2.73
C ARG A 10 -22.18 0.28 -1.37
N VAL A 11 -21.56 0.86 -0.35
CA VAL A 11 -21.59 0.31 1.01
C VAL A 11 -23.01 0.32 1.56
N ASN A 12 -23.70 1.45 1.44
CA ASN A 12 -25.07 1.61 1.93
C ASN A 12 -26.10 0.71 1.21
N ASP A 13 -25.89 0.42 -0.08
CA ASP A 13 -26.75 -0.44 -0.88
C ASP A 13 -26.54 -1.95 -0.61
N ASN A 14 -25.51 -2.32 0.18
CA ASN A 14 -25.20 -3.72 0.52
C ASN A 14 -25.06 -3.93 2.04
N PRO A 15 -26.05 -3.53 2.85
CA PRO A 15 -25.95 -3.52 4.32
C PRO A 15 -25.92 -4.93 4.94
N ASP A 16 -26.31 -5.95 4.18
CA ASP A 16 -26.22 -7.36 4.54
C ASP A 16 -24.78 -7.90 4.44
N LYS A 17 -23.89 -7.22 3.72
CA LYS A 17 -22.51 -7.66 3.44
C LYS A 17 -21.44 -6.72 3.94
N LEU A 18 -21.72 -5.42 3.98
CA LEU A 18 -20.72 -4.38 4.19
C LEU A 18 -21.07 -3.49 5.39
N ILE A 19 -20.04 -3.04 6.09
CA ILE A 19 -20.09 -1.98 7.10
C ILE A 19 -19.10 -0.90 6.68
N LEU A 20 -19.49 0.38 6.77
CA LEU A 20 -18.56 1.48 6.55
C LEU A 20 -17.58 1.55 7.73
N GLY A 21 -16.29 1.33 7.45
CA GLY A 21 -15.23 1.42 8.45
C GLY A 21 -14.84 2.87 8.73
N ASN A 22 -15.21 3.35 9.91
CA ASN A 22 -14.87 4.68 10.41
C ASN A 22 -13.89 4.63 11.60
N THR A 23 -13.91 3.52 12.35
CA THR A 23 -13.19 3.28 13.60
C THR A 23 -12.71 1.84 13.63
N SER A 24 -11.82 1.50 14.56
CA SER A 24 -11.37 0.11 14.72
C SER A 24 -12.48 -0.83 15.21
N ALA A 25 -13.48 -0.30 15.92
CA ALA A 25 -14.64 -1.05 16.41
C ALA A 25 -15.48 -1.65 15.27
N ASP A 26 -15.53 -0.99 14.11
CA ASP A 26 -16.28 -1.47 12.94
C ASP A 26 -15.72 -2.80 12.40
N ILE A 27 -14.43 -3.09 12.63
CA ILE A 27 -13.83 -4.39 12.29
C ILE A 27 -14.41 -5.50 13.17
N GLN A 28 -14.57 -5.23 14.48
CA GLN A 28 -15.12 -6.19 15.42
C GLN A 28 -16.61 -6.43 15.14
N GLU A 29 -17.36 -5.37 14.84
CA GLU A 29 -18.76 -5.49 14.43
C GLU A 29 -18.91 -6.30 13.14
N ALA A 30 -18.08 -6.00 12.13
CA ALA A 30 -18.09 -6.75 10.88
C ALA A 30 -17.81 -8.23 11.11
N HIS A 31 -16.81 -8.56 11.92
CA HIS A 31 -16.51 -9.94 12.28
C HIS A 31 -17.68 -10.61 13.02
N ALA A 32 -18.24 -9.96 14.04
CA ALA A 32 -19.34 -10.50 14.85
C ALA A 32 -20.63 -10.72 14.04
N THR A 33 -20.83 -9.95 12.97
CA THR A 33 -22.02 -10.01 12.12
C THR A 33 -21.81 -10.74 10.79
N GLY A 34 -20.62 -11.30 10.55
CA GLY A 34 -20.31 -12.00 9.31
C GLY A 34 -20.23 -11.09 8.07
N LYS A 35 -19.91 -9.81 8.27
CA LYS A 35 -19.80 -8.77 7.24
C LYS A 35 -18.34 -8.36 7.00
N THR A 36 -18.12 -7.50 6.02
CA THR A 36 -16.82 -6.88 5.74
C THR A 36 -16.84 -5.39 6.12
N ALA A 37 -15.92 -4.96 6.99
CA ALA A 37 -15.66 -3.54 7.21
C ALA A 37 -14.89 -2.95 6.02
N VAL A 38 -15.36 -1.82 5.49
CA VAL A 38 -14.77 -1.15 4.32
C VAL A 38 -14.27 0.24 4.71
N PHE A 39 -12.95 0.41 4.75
CA PHE A 39 -12.31 1.70 5.00
C PHE A 39 -11.97 2.36 3.66
N PHE A 40 -12.31 3.63 3.50
CA PHE A 40 -11.99 4.35 2.27
C PHE A 40 -10.59 4.95 2.31
N GLN A 41 -9.85 4.68 1.24
CA GLN A 41 -8.56 5.25 0.93
C GLN A 41 -8.62 5.98 -0.41
N ILE A 42 -7.96 7.13 -0.48
CA ILE A 42 -7.64 7.78 -1.76
C ILE A 42 -6.14 7.66 -2.01
N GLN A 43 -5.77 7.25 -3.22
CA GLN A 43 -4.38 7.16 -3.64
C GLN A 43 -3.94 8.43 -4.38
N GLY A 44 -3.24 9.33 -3.69
CA GLY A 44 -2.80 10.62 -4.21
C GLY A 44 -3.50 11.78 -3.51
N ALA A 45 -2.70 12.67 -2.91
CA ALA A 45 -3.19 13.88 -2.26
C ALA A 45 -3.44 15.03 -3.24
N ASP A 46 -3.22 14.83 -4.55
CA ASP A 46 -3.56 15.80 -5.60
C ASP A 46 -5.03 16.23 -5.53
N CYS A 47 -5.90 15.36 -5.03
CA CYS A 47 -7.32 15.62 -4.83
C CYS A 47 -7.65 16.72 -3.80
N VAL A 48 -6.67 17.22 -3.02
CA VAL A 48 -6.84 18.32 -2.05
C VAL A 48 -5.95 19.53 -2.33
N GLU A 49 -5.21 19.55 -3.44
CA GLU A 49 -4.24 20.62 -3.75
C GLU A 49 -4.85 22.01 -3.84
N ASP A 50 -6.05 22.12 -4.42
CA ASP A 50 -6.71 23.42 -4.62
C ASP A 50 -7.19 24.03 -3.29
N SER A 51 -7.21 23.23 -2.22
CA SER A 51 -7.59 23.67 -0.87
C SER A 51 -6.42 24.07 0.02
N ILE A 52 -5.17 24.05 -0.46
CA ILE A 52 -3.99 24.47 0.33
C ILE A 52 -4.18 25.88 0.90
N GLY A 53 -4.66 26.83 0.09
CA GLY A 53 -4.94 28.21 0.52
C GLY A 53 -6.18 28.36 1.40
N SER A 54 -6.98 27.30 1.56
CA SER A 54 -8.23 27.27 2.32
C SER A 54 -8.17 26.27 3.48
N ASN A 55 -7.01 26.18 4.15
CA ASN A 55 -6.76 25.31 5.30
C ASN A 55 -7.14 23.83 5.06
N LEU A 56 -6.95 23.36 3.82
CA LEU A 56 -7.21 21.99 3.41
C LEU A 56 -8.66 21.52 3.68
N ASN A 57 -9.65 22.41 3.52
CA ASN A 57 -11.06 22.12 3.78
C ASN A 57 -11.60 20.90 2.99
N GLN A 58 -11.04 20.57 1.83
CA GLN A 58 -11.43 19.38 1.08
C GLN A 58 -11.12 18.08 1.84
N VAL A 59 -10.13 18.06 2.74
CA VAL A 59 -9.89 16.93 3.65
C VAL A 59 -11.11 16.71 4.56
N ASP A 60 -11.73 17.79 5.06
CA ASP A 60 -12.94 17.71 5.87
C ASP A 60 -14.12 17.14 5.07
N GLU A 61 -14.27 17.59 3.83
CA GLU A 61 -15.33 17.11 2.91
C GLU A 61 -15.16 15.62 2.59
N PHE A 62 -13.92 15.15 2.37
CA PHE A 62 -13.64 13.74 2.17
C PHE A 62 -13.86 12.90 3.44
N TYR A 63 -13.43 13.42 4.60
CA TYR A 63 -13.64 12.77 5.89
C TYR A 63 -15.13 12.55 6.17
N ALA A 64 -15.97 13.55 5.90
CA ALA A 64 -17.43 13.47 6.04
C ALA A 64 -18.06 12.41 5.12
N LYS A 65 -17.36 11.98 4.06
CA LYS A 65 -17.77 10.91 3.15
C LYS A 65 -17.13 9.55 3.48
N GLY A 66 -16.46 9.44 4.63
CA GLY A 66 -15.89 8.18 5.13
C GLY A 66 -14.42 7.95 4.81
N LEU A 67 -13.68 8.96 4.32
CA LEU A 67 -12.22 8.83 4.12
C LEU A 67 -11.52 8.53 5.46
N ARG A 68 -10.70 7.47 5.49
CA ARG A 68 -9.91 7.07 6.68
C ARG A 68 -8.44 6.83 6.41
N ALA A 69 -8.02 6.78 5.15
CA ALA A 69 -6.61 6.80 4.77
C ALA A 69 -6.39 7.73 3.56
N LEU A 70 -5.30 8.47 3.56
CA LEU A 70 -4.87 9.27 2.41
C LEU A 70 -3.41 8.98 2.07
N GLN A 71 -3.18 8.50 0.85
CA GLN A 71 -1.85 8.30 0.31
C GLN A 71 -1.32 9.62 -0.27
N LEU A 72 -0.08 9.98 0.06
CA LEU A 72 0.45 11.29 -0.32
C LEU A 72 0.63 11.45 -1.82
N THR A 73 1.15 10.43 -2.49
CA THR A 73 1.41 10.44 -3.93
C THR A 73 0.84 9.18 -4.56
N HIS A 74 0.58 9.21 -5.86
CA HIS A 74 0.59 7.98 -6.64
C HIS A 74 1.99 7.88 -7.27
N HIS A 75 2.12 7.53 -8.56
CA HIS A 75 3.43 7.36 -9.20
C HIS A 75 4.38 8.57 -9.12
N TYR A 76 3.86 9.78 -9.34
CA TYR A 76 4.65 11.01 -9.42
C TYR A 76 4.31 11.93 -8.25
N GLY A 77 5.22 12.87 -8.00
CA GLY A 77 5.04 13.88 -6.98
C GLY A 77 3.95 14.88 -7.33
N ASN A 78 3.55 15.63 -6.31
CA ASN A 78 2.50 16.64 -6.36
C ASN A 78 2.91 17.83 -5.46
N LYS A 79 2.03 18.79 -5.19
CA LYS A 79 2.37 19.97 -4.35
C LYS A 79 2.75 19.61 -2.91
N PHE A 80 2.44 18.40 -2.45
CA PHE A 80 2.67 17.95 -1.08
C PHE A 80 3.95 17.13 -0.92
N SER A 81 4.25 16.23 -1.87
CA SER A 81 5.26 15.20 -1.68
C SER A 81 5.86 14.73 -3.01
N GLY A 82 7.10 14.25 -2.97
CA GLY A 82 7.76 13.58 -4.08
C GLY A 82 7.34 12.12 -4.25
N GLY A 83 7.12 11.70 -5.49
CA GLY A 83 6.72 10.34 -5.85
C GLY A 83 7.90 9.42 -6.16
N ALA A 84 7.65 8.11 -6.14
CA ALA A 84 8.64 7.07 -6.40
C ALA A 84 9.17 7.08 -7.83
N LEU A 85 8.36 7.53 -8.81
CA LEU A 85 8.74 7.59 -10.23
C LEU A 85 9.22 8.98 -10.66
N ASP A 86 9.42 9.92 -9.73
CA ASP A 86 10.00 11.25 -10.02
C ASP A 86 11.51 11.20 -10.35
N ASN A 87 12.09 10.00 -10.38
CA ASN A 87 13.47 9.78 -10.78
C ASN A 87 13.57 9.84 -12.32
N ASP A 88 14.29 10.81 -12.84
CA ASP A 88 14.54 11.02 -14.28
C ASP A 88 16.01 10.78 -14.67
N GLY A 89 16.79 10.13 -13.80
CA GLY A 89 18.23 9.95 -13.99
C GLY A 89 19.07 11.22 -13.79
N VAL A 90 18.45 12.39 -13.53
CA VAL A 90 19.10 13.69 -13.32
C VAL A 90 18.91 14.20 -11.88
N GLN A 91 17.70 14.05 -11.31
CA GLN A 91 17.37 14.50 -9.95
C GLN A 91 17.30 13.37 -8.90
N GLY A 92 17.66 12.14 -9.25
CA GLY A 92 17.75 11.01 -8.32
C GLY A 92 16.42 10.60 -7.68
N LEU A 93 16.48 9.67 -6.72
CA LEU A 93 15.31 9.01 -6.11
C LEU A 93 14.59 9.84 -5.03
N ASN A 94 15.04 11.05 -4.71
CA ASN A 94 14.87 11.61 -3.35
C ASN A 94 14.14 12.96 -3.31
N LYS A 95 12.99 13.10 -3.97
CA LYS A 95 12.18 14.33 -3.82
C LYS A 95 11.51 14.40 -2.44
N PRO A 96 11.68 15.50 -1.68
CA PRO A 96 11.27 15.57 -0.27
C PRO A 96 9.79 15.87 -0.06
N LEU A 97 9.34 15.80 1.19
CA LEU A 97 8.06 16.35 1.62
C LEU A 97 8.12 17.89 1.60
N THR A 98 7.10 18.55 1.06
CA THR A 98 7.04 20.03 0.99
C THR A 98 6.50 20.62 2.30
N GLN A 99 6.54 21.95 2.44
CA GLN A 99 5.88 22.63 3.57
C GLN A 99 4.36 22.44 3.55
N ALA A 100 3.73 22.47 2.37
CA ALA A 100 2.32 22.13 2.22
C ALA A 100 2.06 20.67 2.61
N GLY A 101 2.99 19.76 2.28
CA GLY A 101 2.95 18.36 2.73
C GLY A 101 2.91 18.24 4.25
N LYS A 102 3.78 18.97 4.97
CA LYS A 102 3.77 18.99 6.44
C LYS A 102 2.45 19.51 7.02
N GLN A 103 1.86 20.54 6.42
CA GLN A 103 0.54 21.05 6.81
C GLN A 103 -0.56 20.00 6.58
N LEU A 104 -0.47 19.26 5.47
CA LEU A 104 -1.38 18.15 5.20
C LEU A 104 -1.23 17.04 6.24
N ILE A 105 -0.01 16.61 6.57
CA ILE A 105 0.22 15.59 7.62
C ILE A 105 -0.40 16.02 8.95
N ALA A 106 -0.18 17.28 9.37
CA ALA A 106 -0.78 17.80 10.60
C ALA A 106 -2.32 17.75 10.57
N LYS A 107 -2.93 18.14 9.45
CA LYS A 107 -4.39 18.05 9.26
C LYS A 107 -4.91 16.60 9.29
N LEU A 108 -4.21 15.67 8.66
CA LEU A 108 -4.57 14.24 8.66
C LEU A 108 -4.48 13.65 10.06
N ASN A 109 -3.43 13.97 10.81
CA ASN A 109 -3.27 13.54 12.19
C ASN A 109 -4.36 14.11 13.12
N ASP A 110 -4.65 15.40 13.04
CA ASP A 110 -5.76 16.04 13.78
C ASP A 110 -7.11 15.35 13.49
N LYS A 111 -7.32 14.96 12.24
CA LYS A 111 -8.52 14.27 11.77
C LYS A 111 -8.56 12.77 12.02
N ARG A 112 -7.51 12.18 12.61
CA ARG A 112 -7.41 10.73 12.76
C ARG A 112 -7.57 10.02 11.40
N ILE A 113 -6.93 10.54 10.37
CA ILE A 113 -6.83 9.91 9.04
C ILE A 113 -5.45 9.30 8.91
N LEU A 114 -5.39 8.03 8.51
CA LEU A 114 -4.15 7.30 8.31
C LEU A 114 -3.36 7.88 7.14
N VAL A 115 -2.09 8.19 7.40
CA VAL A 115 -1.14 8.65 6.38
C VAL A 115 -0.51 7.44 5.71
N ASP A 116 -0.62 7.38 4.38
CA ASP A 116 0.00 6.34 3.56
C ASP A 116 1.12 6.91 2.67
N VAL A 117 2.31 6.32 2.73
CA VAL A 117 3.50 6.70 1.95
C VAL A 117 3.77 5.72 0.80
N SER A 118 2.81 4.85 0.47
CA SER A 118 2.88 4.05 -0.76
C SER A 118 3.03 4.96 -1.96
N HIS A 119 3.90 4.55 -2.89
CA HIS A 119 4.33 5.35 -4.03
C HIS A 119 5.10 6.64 -3.74
N SER A 120 5.38 7.00 -2.49
CA SER A 120 6.25 8.14 -2.20
C SER A 120 7.71 7.82 -2.50
N SER A 121 8.50 8.86 -2.76
CA SER A 121 9.95 8.75 -2.79
C SER A 121 10.47 8.33 -1.40
N PRO A 122 11.64 7.68 -1.29
CA PRO A 122 12.25 7.39 0.01
C PRO A 122 12.40 8.61 0.90
N GLN A 123 12.88 9.74 0.36
CA GLN A 123 13.04 10.97 1.13
C GLN A 123 11.70 11.48 1.67
N SER A 124 10.65 11.47 0.84
CA SER A 124 9.31 11.87 1.27
C SER A 124 8.75 10.96 2.37
N ALA A 125 8.96 9.65 2.28
CA ALA A 125 8.54 8.70 3.31
C ALA A 125 9.27 8.97 4.65
N LEU A 126 10.59 9.20 4.60
CA LEU A 126 11.40 9.53 5.78
C LEU A 126 10.99 10.87 6.41
N ASP A 127 10.73 11.90 5.60
CA ASP A 127 10.27 13.20 6.07
C ASP A 127 8.87 13.11 6.69
N THR A 128 8.00 12.27 6.11
CA THR A 128 6.65 12.01 6.62
C THR A 128 6.69 11.31 7.97
N ALA A 129 7.56 10.29 8.13
CA ALA A 129 7.77 9.61 9.41
C ALA A 129 8.23 10.56 10.53
N LYS A 130 9.04 11.58 10.18
CA LYS A 130 9.48 12.62 11.13
C LYS A 130 8.41 13.66 11.43
N ALA A 131 7.54 13.96 10.47
CA ALA A 131 6.53 15.01 10.57
C ALA A 131 5.24 14.53 11.24
N SER A 132 4.91 13.24 11.13
CA SER A 132 3.68 12.69 11.70
C SER A 132 3.82 12.41 13.20
N ASN A 133 2.75 12.67 13.94
CA ASN A 133 2.65 12.35 15.37
C ASN A 133 1.80 11.08 15.64
N ALA A 134 1.43 10.36 14.59
CA ALA A 134 0.69 9.10 14.64
C ALA A 134 1.38 8.07 13.72
N PRO A 135 1.09 6.76 13.88
CA PRO A 135 1.60 5.76 12.96
C PRO A 135 1.31 6.08 11.50
N ILE A 136 2.31 5.90 10.65
CA ILE A 136 2.17 5.97 9.19
C ILE A 136 2.22 4.55 8.61
N VAL A 137 1.75 4.37 7.38
CA VAL A 137 1.88 3.08 6.69
C VAL A 137 2.49 3.24 5.33
N GLN A 138 3.11 2.17 4.85
CA GLN A 138 3.13 1.90 3.42
C GLN A 138 2.12 0.79 3.18
N SER A 139 0.89 1.15 2.82
CA SER A 139 -0.22 0.20 2.66
C SER A 139 0.07 -0.90 1.64
N HIS A 140 0.90 -0.63 0.63
CA HIS A 140 1.34 -1.63 -0.36
C HIS A 140 2.73 -1.29 -0.96
N GLY A 141 3.60 -2.30 -1.01
CA GLY A 141 4.87 -2.22 -1.72
C GLY A 141 5.72 -3.48 -1.62
N ALA A 142 7.01 -3.31 -1.89
CA ALA A 142 8.01 -4.38 -1.91
C ALA A 142 9.37 -3.88 -1.40
N VAL A 143 10.30 -4.82 -1.21
CA VAL A 143 11.60 -4.62 -0.56
C VAL A 143 12.69 -4.40 -1.59
N ARG A 144 13.41 -3.27 -1.49
CA ARG A 144 14.44 -2.88 -2.45
C ARG A 144 15.70 -3.74 -2.37
N ALA A 145 16.01 -4.27 -1.19
CA ALA A 145 17.11 -5.21 -1.00
C ALA A 145 16.94 -6.51 -1.80
N ILE A 146 15.70 -6.87 -2.18
CA ILE A 146 15.40 -8.07 -2.97
C ILE A 146 15.30 -7.73 -4.46
N VAL A 147 14.50 -6.70 -4.81
CA VAL A 147 14.41 -6.18 -6.18
C VAL A 147 14.74 -4.69 -6.17
N ASN A 148 15.89 -4.33 -6.75
CA ASN A 148 16.36 -2.93 -6.80
C ASN A 148 15.57 -2.09 -7.81
N HIS A 149 14.38 -1.64 -7.41
CA HIS A 149 13.44 -0.92 -8.25
C HIS A 149 12.87 0.30 -7.52
N ALA A 150 12.58 1.36 -8.26
CA ALA A 150 11.97 2.61 -7.75
C ALA A 150 10.69 2.40 -6.92
N ARG A 151 9.90 1.34 -7.17
CA ARG A 151 8.67 1.05 -6.45
C ARG A 151 8.88 0.19 -5.20
N CYS A 152 10.08 -0.36 -5.04
CA CYS A 152 10.48 -1.06 -3.83
C CYS A 152 11.11 -0.07 -2.84
N SER A 153 10.87 -0.28 -1.55
CA SER A 153 11.34 0.60 -0.47
C SER A 153 12.67 0.10 0.11
N PRO A 154 13.62 1.00 0.36
CA PRO A 154 14.88 0.65 1.02
C PRO A 154 14.66 0.44 2.52
N ASP A 155 15.63 -0.20 3.17
CA ASP A 155 15.50 -0.65 4.56
C ASP A 155 15.28 0.52 5.53
N GLU A 156 15.89 1.69 5.28
CA GLU A 156 15.69 2.88 6.09
C GLU A 156 14.24 3.39 6.08
N VAL A 157 13.51 3.20 4.97
CA VAL A 157 12.08 3.55 4.89
C VAL A 157 11.24 2.54 5.66
N ILE A 158 11.52 1.24 5.50
CA ILE A 158 10.83 0.17 6.24
C ILE A 158 11.01 0.39 7.76
N LYS A 159 12.24 0.68 8.19
CA LYS A 159 12.57 0.97 9.59
C LYS A 159 11.87 2.23 10.08
N ALA A 160 11.88 3.32 9.31
CA ALA A 160 11.23 4.57 9.70
C ALA A 160 9.71 4.41 9.88
N ILE A 161 9.06 3.64 9.00
CA ILE A 161 7.63 3.31 9.15
C ILE A 161 7.41 2.53 10.44
N ALA A 162 8.20 1.49 10.70
CA ALA A 162 8.10 0.70 11.92
C ALA A 162 8.31 1.54 13.19
N ASP A 163 9.24 2.49 13.16
CA ASP A 163 9.55 3.39 14.29
C ASP A 163 8.39 4.34 14.65
N THR A 164 7.47 4.60 13.73
CA THR A 164 6.21 5.32 14.04
C THR A 164 5.17 4.44 14.76
N GLY A 165 5.45 3.15 14.97
CA GLY A 165 4.45 2.15 15.33
C GLY A 165 3.59 1.73 14.13
N GLY A 166 4.01 2.09 12.92
CA GLY A 166 3.34 1.82 11.65
C GLY A 166 3.45 0.38 11.17
N LEU A 167 3.12 0.18 9.90
CA LEU A 167 3.32 -1.09 9.20
C LEU A 167 3.61 -0.93 7.70
N PHE A 168 4.20 -1.98 7.13
CA PHE A 168 4.55 -2.13 5.74
C PHE A 168 3.78 -3.31 5.15
N GLY A 169 2.83 -3.00 4.26
CA GLY A 169 2.06 -3.96 3.50
C GLY A 169 2.84 -4.46 2.29
N VAL A 170 3.15 -5.76 2.24
CA VAL A 170 3.77 -6.37 1.06
C VAL A 170 2.69 -6.78 0.07
N PHE A 171 2.76 -6.24 -1.15
CA PHE A 171 1.85 -6.60 -2.24
C PHE A 171 2.29 -7.84 -3.01
N MET A 172 1.50 -8.26 -4.01
CA MET A 172 1.71 -9.52 -4.74
C MET A 172 1.87 -9.34 -6.25
N MET A 173 2.32 -8.16 -6.66
CA MET A 173 2.70 -7.86 -8.04
C MET A 173 4.13 -8.38 -8.26
N SER A 174 4.22 -9.54 -8.92
CA SER A 174 5.43 -10.38 -8.92
C SER A 174 6.67 -9.73 -9.52
N PHE A 175 6.54 -8.81 -10.48
CA PHE A 175 7.69 -8.09 -11.07
C PHE A 175 8.44 -7.19 -10.08
N TRP A 176 7.85 -6.91 -8.92
CA TRP A 176 8.54 -6.23 -7.81
C TRP A 176 8.94 -7.17 -6.67
N LEU A 177 8.69 -8.47 -6.82
CA LEU A 177 9.02 -9.49 -5.80
C LEU A 177 10.20 -10.38 -6.18
N THR A 178 10.50 -10.50 -7.47
CA THR A 178 11.63 -11.28 -7.97
C THR A 178 12.01 -10.88 -9.39
N ASN A 179 13.24 -11.15 -9.77
CA ASN A 179 13.71 -11.14 -11.15
C ASN A 179 13.79 -12.56 -11.75
N ASP A 180 13.47 -13.59 -10.97
CA ASP A 180 13.42 -14.96 -11.44
C ASP A 180 12.30 -15.13 -12.46
N LYS A 181 12.57 -15.90 -13.53
CA LYS A 181 11.59 -16.13 -14.61
C LYS A 181 10.26 -16.70 -14.12
N ILE A 182 10.27 -17.46 -13.02
CA ILE A 182 9.08 -18.12 -12.46
C ILE A 182 8.85 -17.58 -11.05
N PRO A 183 7.84 -16.72 -10.85
CA PRO A 183 7.53 -16.22 -9.52
C PRO A 183 6.77 -17.29 -8.72
N THR A 184 7.13 -17.46 -7.45
CA THR A 184 6.50 -18.43 -6.55
C THR A 184 6.12 -17.75 -5.23
N THR A 185 5.30 -18.41 -4.42
CA THR A 185 4.96 -17.92 -3.07
C THR A 185 6.20 -17.70 -2.19
N LYS A 186 7.33 -18.39 -2.43
CA LYS A 186 8.56 -18.18 -1.66
C LYS A 186 9.12 -16.77 -1.81
N HIS A 187 9.00 -16.17 -2.99
CA HIS A 187 9.41 -14.77 -3.21
C HIS A 187 8.58 -13.81 -2.37
N TYR A 188 7.26 -14.03 -2.31
CA TYR A 188 6.39 -13.24 -1.46
C TYR A 188 6.75 -13.37 0.03
N ILE A 189 6.97 -14.59 0.52
CA ILE A 189 7.38 -14.81 1.92
C ILE A 189 8.76 -14.21 2.22
N ALA A 190 9.69 -14.21 1.26
CA ALA A 190 11.00 -13.57 1.45
C ALA A 190 10.88 -12.07 1.73
N HIS A 191 9.94 -11.37 1.08
CA HIS A 191 9.66 -9.97 1.36
C HIS A 191 9.08 -9.77 2.77
N LEU A 192 8.11 -10.59 3.19
CA LEU A 192 7.54 -10.52 4.53
C LEU A 192 8.62 -10.76 5.61
N LYS A 193 9.50 -11.75 5.41
CA LYS A 193 10.63 -12.03 6.29
C LYS A 193 11.60 -10.86 6.36
N HIS A 194 11.92 -10.23 5.23
CA HIS A 194 12.82 -9.08 5.19
C HIS A 194 12.23 -7.89 5.95
N VAL A 195 10.94 -7.59 5.76
CA VAL A 195 10.26 -6.55 6.54
C VAL A 195 10.31 -6.88 8.04
N ALA A 196 10.07 -8.14 8.43
CA ALA A 196 10.16 -8.57 9.83
C ALA A 196 11.56 -8.37 10.42
N ASN A 197 12.60 -8.65 9.63
CA ASN A 197 14.00 -8.49 10.05
C ASN A 197 14.40 -7.01 10.23
N VAL A 198 13.88 -6.12 9.38
CA VAL A 198 14.24 -4.69 9.40
C VAL A 198 13.38 -3.91 10.39
N GLY A 199 12.06 -4.07 10.33
CA GLY A 199 11.09 -3.29 11.10
C GLY A 199 10.51 -4.01 12.32
N GLY A 200 10.79 -5.31 12.49
CA GLY A 200 10.16 -6.14 13.51
C GLY A 200 8.84 -6.77 13.03
N ILE A 201 8.38 -7.80 13.73
CA ILE A 201 7.20 -8.57 13.32
C ILE A 201 5.91 -7.72 13.32
N ASP A 202 5.83 -6.74 14.22
CA ASP A 202 4.65 -5.89 14.36
C ASP A 202 4.47 -4.90 13.20
N SER A 203 5.50 -4.69 12.38
CA SER A 203 5.42 -3.83 11.19
C SER A 203 5.08 -4.58 9.91
N VAL A 204 4.90 -5.90 9.96
CA VAL A 204 4.67 -6.72 8.75
C VAL A 204 3.18 -6.81 8.44
N ALA A 205 2.79 -6.57 7.20
CA ALA A 205 1.41 -6.76 6.79
C ALA A 205 1.26 -7.31 5.37
N ILE A 206 0.12 -7.92 5.11
CA ILE A 206 -0.31 -8.32 3.77
C ILE A 206 -1.03 -7.15 3.10
N ALA A 207 -0.74 -6.93 1.82
CA ALA A 207 -1.44 -5.98 0.98
C ALA A 207 -1.97 -6.62 -0.30
N ASN A 208 -3.21 -6.32 -0.63
CA ASN A 208 -3.82 -6.71 -1.90
C ASN A 208 -3.81 -5.51 -2.83
N ASP A 209 -2.98 -5.55 -3.87
CA ASP A 209 -2.90 -4.49 -4.91
C ASP A 209 -3.82 -4.80 -6.12
N TYR A 210 -4.65 -5.82 -5.98
CA TYR A 210 -5.69 -6.24 -6.89
C TYR A 210 -6.78 -6.99 -6.10
N PRO A 211 -7.99 -7.16 -6.66
CA PRO A 211 -9.09 -7.81 -5.95
C PRO A 211 -8.71 -9.17 -5.34
N LEU A 212 -9.35 -9.52 -4.22
CA LEU A 212 -9.07 -10.76 -3.49
C LEU A 212 -9.20 -12.01 -4.37
N ILE A 213 -10.17 -12.01 -5.28
CA ILE A 213 -10.36 -13.11 -6.25
C ILE A 213 -9.15 -13.29 -7.18
N GLY A 214 -8.38 -12.23 -7.44
CA GLY A 214 -7.25 -12.21 -8.35
C GLY A 214 -7.25 -11.01 -9.29
N GLN A 215 -6.10 -10.82 -9.96
CA GLN A 215 -5.94 -9.94 -11.09
C GLN A 215 -6.80 -10.50 -12.24
N LYS A 216 -7.88 -9.78 -12.54
CA LYS A 216 -8.98 -10.27 -13.39
C LYS A 216 -8.59 -10.67 -14.80
N LYS A 217 -7.61 -9.99 -15.41
CA LYS A 217 -7.15 -10.31 -16.77
C LYS A 217 -6.31 -11.58 -16.77
N LEU A 218 -5.40 -11.73 -15.80
CA LEU A 218 -4.58 -12.93 -15.66
C LEU A 218 -5.43 -14.15 -15.32
N LEU A 219 -6.50 -14.00 -14.52
CA LEU A 219 -7.46 -15.09 -14.29
C LEU A 219 -8.14 -15.57 -15.57
N LYS A 220 -8.44 -14.67 -16.52
CA LYS A 220 -9.02 -15.04 -17.84
C LYS A 220 -8.02 -15.69 -18.79
N LEU A 221 -6.73 -15.57 -18.48
CA LEU A 221 -5.63 -16.15 -19.24
C LEU A 221 -5.05 -17.38 -18.51
N ASP A 222 -5.79 -17.97 -17.56
CA ASP A 222 -5.33 -19.10 -16.75
C ASP A 222 -3.95 -18.85 -16.09
N ASN A 223 -3.71 -17.61 -15.66
CA ASN A 223 -2.46 -17.11 -15.11
C ASN A 223 -1.26 -17.17 -16.07
N ASP A 224 -1.49 -17.17 -17.39
CA ASP A 224 -0.43 -17.02 -18.37
C ASP A 224 0.23 -15.64 -18.27
N ASN A 225 1.34 -15.61 -17.55
CA ASN A 225 2.16 -14.43 -17.34
C ASN A 225 2.78 -13.90 -18.65
N SER A 226 3.06 -14.77 -19.62
CA SER A 226 3.68 -14.38 -20.90
C SER A 226 2.75 -13.52 -21.75
N GLU A 227 1.44 -13.78 -21.68
CA GLU A 227 0.41 -12.94 -22.31
C GLU A 227 0.02 -11.78 -21.39
N GLY A 228 -0.16 -12.05 -20.10
CA GLY A 228 -0.60 -11.06 -19.13
C GLY A 228 0.35 -9.89 -18.93
N VAL A 229 1.66 -10.08 -19.11
CA VAL A 229 2.66 -9.01 -18.95
C VAL A 229 2.63 -7.97 -20.06
N LYS A 230 2.15 -8.33 -21.26
CA LYS A 230 2.16 -7.45 -22.45
C LYS A 230 1.43 -6.13 -22.21
N GLN A 231 0.40 -6.12 -21.37
CA GLN A 231 -0.35 -4.90 -21.04
C GLN A 231 0.44 -3.86 -20.24
N TYR A 232 1.59 -4.23 -19.67
CA TYR A 232 2.45 -3.33 -18.90
C TYR A 232 3.67 -2.86 -19.69
N LEU A 233 3.99 -3.50 -20.82
CA LEU A 233 5.25 -3.26 -21.55
C LEU A 233 5.36 -1.83 -22.07
N ASP A 234 4.30 -1.26 -22.66
CA ASP A 234 4.33 0.13 -23.15
C ASP A 234 4.65 1.13 -22.02
N TRP A 235 4.00 0.97 -20.88
CA TRP A 235 4.27 1.78 -19.69
C TRP A 235 5.69 1.55 -19.17
N TRP A 236 6.15 0.29 -19.13
CA TRP A 236 7.48 -0.08 -18.68
C TRP A 236 8.58 0.53 -19.55
N HIS A 237 8.43 0.43 -20.88
CA HIS A 237 9.34 1.02 -21.86
C HIS A 237 9.36 2.55 -21.75
N SER A 238 8.21 3.18 -21.48
CA SER A 238 8.15 4.64 -21.26
C SER A 238 8.97 5.09 -20.05
N LEU A 239 9.06 4.28 -19.01
CA LEU A 239 9.84 4.56 -17.79
C LEU A 239 11.31 4.19 -17.97
N ARG A 240 11.61 3.12 -18.72
CA ARG A 240 12.96 2.79 -19.18
C ARG A 240 13.57 3.95 -19.96
N ALA A 241 12.82 4.55 -20.88
CA ALA A 241 13.27 5.70 -21.68
C ALA A 241 13.59 6.95 -20.82
N LYS A 242 13.04 7.04 -19.61
CA LYS A 242 13.29 8.10 -18.63
C LYS A 242 14.37 7.72 -17.61
N ASN A 243 15.03 6.57 -17.76
CA ASN A 243 16.03 6.04 -16.84
C ASN A 243 15.53 5.86 -15.40
N VAL A 244 14.24 5.53 -15.23
CA VAL A 244 13.68 5.25 -13.90
C VAL A 244 14.28 3.94 -13.37
N LEU A 245 14.78 3.96 -12.14
CA LEU A 245 15.43 2.80 -11.50
C LEU A 245 14.58 1.52 -11.58
N GLY A 246 15.18 0.45 -12.12
CA GLY A 246 14.61 -0.90 -12.17
C GLY A 246 13.79 -1.22 -13.42
N TYR A 247 13.60 -0.24 -14.32
CA TYR A 247 12.86 -0.43 -15.58
C TYR A 247 13.73 -0.92 -16.76
N ASP A 248 15.05 -1.00 -16.56
CA ASP A 248 16.01 -1.59 -17.49
C ASP A 248 15.79 -3.11 -17.67
N ILE A 249 15.34 -3.79 -16.61
CA ILE A 249 14.95 -5.20 -16.66
C ILE A 249 13.51 -5.30 -17.14
N GLU A 250 13.26 -6.03 -18.22
CA GLU A 250 11.89 -6.25 -18.74
C GLU A 250 11.15 -7.28 -17.90
N PRO A 251 9.89 -7.03 -17.49
CA PRO A 251 9.13 -7.98 -16.71
C PRO A 251 8.63 -9.11 -17.62
N VAL A 252 8.64 -10.34 -17.10
CA VAL A 252 8.06 -11.52 -17.78
C VAL A 252 6.87 -12.12 -17.03
N HIS A 253 6.50 -11.52 -15.90
CA HIS A 253 5.40 -11.97 -15.06
C HIS A 253 4.74 -10.80 -14.32
N VAL A 254 3.46 -10.97 -13.98
CA VAL A 254 2.61 -9.99 -13.28
C VAL A 254 2.14 -10.56 -11.96
N VAL A 255 1.74 -11.83 -11.93
CA VAL A 255 1.21 -12.49 -10.73
C VAL A 255 2.06 -13.71 -10.34
N ILE A 256 2.00 -14.07 -9.06
CA ILE A 256 2.36 -15.41 -8.57
C ILE A 256 1.13 -16.30 -8.81
N PRO A 257 1.15 -17.29 -9.71
CA PRO A 257 -0.04 -18.09 -10.04
C PRO A 257 -0.67 -18.76 -8.82
N GLU A 258 0.14 -19.21 -7.84
CA GLU A 258 -0.36 -19.82 -6.62
C GLU A 258 -1.17 -18.85 -5.75
N LEU A 259 -0.91 -17.54 -5.85
CA LEU A 259 -1.58 -16.50 -5.06
C LEU A 259 -2.64 -15.74 -5.87
N ASN A 260 -2.68 -15.86 -7.19
CA ASN A 260 -3.74 -15.27 -8.02
C ASN A 260 -5.02 -16.12 -8.01
N HIS A 261 -5.59 -16.30 -6.82
CA HIS A 261 -6.68 -17.24 -6.57
C HIS A 261 -7.53 -16.77 -5.38
N ILE A 262 -8.80 -17.19 -5.30
CA ILE A 262 -9.72 -16.80 -4.21
C ILE A 262 -9.25 -17.29 -2.82
N GLN A 263 -8.61 -18.47 -2.76
CA GLN A 263 -8.02 -19.05 -1.54
C GLN A 263 -6.64 -18.45 -1.19
N ARG A 264 -6.30 -17.27 -1.71
CA ARG A 264 -5.00 -16.63 -1.50
C ARG A 264 -4.62 -16.53 -0.03
N MET A 265 -5.53 -16.09 0.83
CA MET A 265 -5.22 -15.84 2.24
C MET A 265 -4.86 -17.16 2.95
N ASP A 266 -5.61 -18.24 2.72
CA ASP A 266 -5.31 -19.57 3.28
C ASP A 266 -3.95 -20.09 2.81
N ARG A 267 -3.62 -19.84 1.54
CA ARG A 267 -2.33 -20.23 0.94
C ARG A 267 -1.17 -19.43 1.54
N ILE A 268 -1.38 -18.16 1.87
CA ILE A 268 -0.39 -17.33 2.53
C ILE A 268 -0.16 -17.80 3.97
N ASP A 269 -1.20 -18.03 4.76
CA ASP A 269 -1.05 -18.57 6.11
C ASP A 269 -0.29 -19.91 6.11
N SER A 270 -0.67 -20.82 5.20
CA SER A 270 0.02 -22.10 5.02
C SER A 270 1.51 -21.92 4.65
N ALA A 271 1.83 -20.92 3.81
CA ALA A 271 3.19 -20.63 3.40
C ALA A 271 4.01 -19.98 4.52
N LEU A 272 3.40 -19.12 5.33
CA LEU A 272 4.00 -18.54 6.54
C LEU A 272 4.34 -19.64 7.55
N ALA A 273 3.41 -20.56 7.82
CA ALA A 273 3.61 -21.68 8.74
C ALA A 273 4.78 -22.57 8.29
N LYS A 274 4.80 -22.97 7.01
CA LYS A 274 5.91 -23.74 6.41
C LYS A 274 7.25 -23.01 6.44
N SER A 275 7.23 -21.69 6.59
CA SER A 275 8.41 -20.83 6.59
C SER A 275 8.93 -20.50 7.98
N GLY A 276 8.32 -21.07 9.03
CA GLY A 276 8.79 -20.98 10.41
C GLY A 276 8.16 -19.87 11.25
N PHE A 277 7.15 -19.16 10.75
CA PHE A 277 6.41 -18.18 11.54
C PHE A 277 5.51 -18.87 12.57
N SER A 278 5.58 -18.40 13.82
CA SER A 278 4.75 -18.89 14.91
C SER A 278 3.27 -18.59 14.67
N GLY A 279 2.36 -19.23 15.43
CA GLY A 279 0.92 -18.94 15.31
C GLY A 279 0.60 -17.45 15.51
N SER A 280 1.19 -16.84 16.55
CA SER A 280 1.01 -15.41 16.85
C SER A 280 1.56 -14.50 15.75
N ASP A 281 2.72 -14.85 15.16
CA ASP A 281 3.27 -14.05 14.05
C ASP A 281 2.32 -14.05 12.86
N ARG A 282 1.72 -15.22 12.55
CA ARG A 282 0.77 -15.34 11.44
C ARG A 282 -0.49 -14.53 11.71
N ASP A 283 -1.08 -14.63 12.89
CA ASP A 283 -2.28 -13.85 13.26
C ASP A 283 -2.01 -12.34 13.12
N ASN A 284 -0.83 -11.89 13.53
CA ASN A 284 -0.41 -10.49 13.39
C ASN A 284 -0.24 -10.08 11.92
N ILE A 285 0.50 -10.86 11.12
CA ILE A 285 0.72 -10.58 9.69
C ILE A 285 -0.60 -10.59 8.90
N MET A 286 -1.50 -11.54 9.21
CA MET A 286 -2.75 -11.77 8.50
C MET A 286 -3.82 -10.70 8.80
N GLY A 287 -3.67 -9.92 9.87
CA GLY A 287 -4.57 -8.81 10.15
C GLY A 287 -4.40 -8.12 11.50
N GLY A 288 -3.78 -8.77 12.50
CA GLY A 288 -3.58 -8.18 13.83
C GLY A 288 -2.80 -6.86 13.80
N ASN A 289 -1.76 -6.77 12.98
CA ASN A 289 -0.96 -5.55 12.83
C ASN A 289 -1.78 -4.40 12.22
N TRP A 290 -2.62 -4.70 11.22
CA TRP A 290 -3.55 -3.72 10.65
C TRP A 290 -4.55 -3.22 11.69
N GLN A 291 -5.15 -4.12 12.47
CA GLN A 291 -6.09 -3.75 13.53
C GLN A 291 -5.43 -2.86 14.59
N ARG A 292 -4.20 -3.17 14.99
CA ARG A 292 -3.41 -2.36 15.93
C ARG A 292 -3.20 -0.94 15.42
N VAL A 293 -2.73 -0.79 14.18
CA VAL A 293 -2.47 0.55 13.59
C VAL A 293 -3.77 1.33 13.40
N LEU A 294 -4.84 0.69 12.89
CA LEU A 294 -6.13 1.35 12.71
C LEU A 294 -6.75 1.78 14.04
N LYS A 295 -6.60 1.00 15.11
CA LYS A 295 -7.01 1.40 16.46
C LYS A 295 -6.26 2.62 16.97
N GLU A 296 -4.94 2.63 16.83
CA GLU A 296 -4.12 3.76 17.29
C GLU A 296 -4.52 5.06 16.57
N VAL A 297 -4.64 5.00 15.24
CA VAL A 297 -4.90 6.18 14.42
C VAL A 297 -6.37 6.59 14.43
N LEU A 298 -7.28 5.67 14.11
CA LEU A 298 -8.70 5.98 13.90
C LEU A 298 -9.49 5.98 15.21
N GLY A 299 -9.05 5.23 16.22
CA GLY A 299 -9.78 4.96 17.46
C GLY A 299 -10.50 3.64 17.34
#